data_AF-A0AA38W332-F1
#
_entry.id   AF-A0AA38W332-F1
#
_cell.length_a   1.000
_cell.length_b   1.000
_cell.length_c   1.000
_cell.angle_alpha   90.00
_cell.angle_beta   90.00
_cell.angle_gamma   90.00
#
_symmetry.space_group_name_H-M   'P 1'
#
loop_
_entity.id
_entity.type
_entity.pdbx_description
1 polymer ?
#
loop_
_entity_poly.entity_id
_entity_poly.type
_entity_poly.pdbx_seq_one_letter_code
_entity_poly.pdbx_strand_id
1 'polypeptide(L)'
;MPYCIWYPGFATEDTYRALARQNPVLRYNVGRACAVGGCLDLYLELDLLPDVTIAEEAREAGKINNSEGSTAIFNHIMSQPVRYRVMNDYDRTINIEDPEPGAYLNGDTALRRRLAEGDGRIVMAAYEGNVDRYSRLRRPRKFENEEEAIVHGVYHSTTFAKYWSLPNEQGHFGDFRAQNAIMARFIMINDLSWLSEEPDPTDLGDPRDYPPSYALACIAGGYQWTYDMLEVRPTTRLLQQAMKSPNTHYVADLRRRAAELGLEDELPDIDRFSCWYWQEDKDLFPTTTLLIPIQYTSGIVDEYGGGSPYERSEIEANASPWELYIASSDELRDRADEVAETARPGMEAMPLYEEMKDWKQWLPCLPWKNKEAGDEKIVEEKTAAVEGTGKS
;
A
#
# COMPACT_ATOMS: atom_id res chain seq x y z
N MET A 1 -19.96 15.00 -9.95
CA MET A 1 -19.62 16.33 -9.39
C MET A 1 -18.59 16.17 -8.28
N PRO A 2 -17.71 17.14 -7.99
CA PRO A 2 -16.73 16.99 -6.91
C PRO A 2 -17.45 16.91 -5.56
N TYR A 3 -17.32 15.77 -4.87
CA TYR A 3 -18.04 15.48 -3.63
C TYR A 3 -17.44 16.17 -2.39
N CYS A 4 -16.17 16.62 -2.45
CA CYS A 4 -15.46 17.33 -1.38
C CYS A 4 -15.08 18.76 -1.78
N ILE A 5 -16.04 19.68 -1.78
CA ILE A 5 -15.79 21.06 -2.21
C ILE A 5 -15.02 21.92 -1.18
N TRP A 6 -14.87 21.42 0.05
CA TRP A 6 -14.18 22.09 1.17
C TRP A 6 -12.72 21.63 1.36
N TYR A 7 -12.15 20.86 0.42
CA TYR A 7 -10.76 20.40 0.47
C TYR A 7 -9.89 21.23 -0.48
N PRO A 8 -8.63 21.59 -0.11
CA PRO A 8 -7.90 21.25 1.12
C PRO A 8 -8.23 22.12 2.34
N GLY A 9 -9.12 23.11 2.22
CA GLY A 9 -9.60 23.95 3.31
C GLY A 9 -10.95 24.59 2.97
N PHE A 10 -11.62 25.14 3.99
CA PHE A 10 -12.95 25.72 3.81
C PHE A 10 -12.91 27.01 3.01
N ALA A 11 -13.83 27.14 2.05
CA ALA A 11 -14.18 28.45 1.52
C ALA A 11 -14.97 29.25 2.57
N THR A 12 -15.03 30.56 2.38
CA THR A 12 -15.87 31.44 3.21
C THR A 12 -17.36 31.11 3.01
N GLU A 13 -18.20 31.37 4.02
CA GLU A 13 -19.65 31.19 3.91
C GLU A 13 -20.25 31.96 2.73
N ASP A 14 -19.76 33.16 2.43
CA ASP A 14 -20.24 33.96 1.31
C ASP A 14 -19.94 33.30 -0.05
N THR A 15 -18.81 32.61 -0.15
CA THR A 15 -18.48 31.81 -1.35
C THR A 15 -19.45 30.66 -1.52
N TYR A 16 -19.79 29.98 -0.43
CA TYR A 16 -20.77 28.90 -0.44
C TYR A 16 -22.20 29.39 -0.74
N ARG A 17 -22.63 30.53 -0.18
CA ARG A 17 -23.89 31.19 -0.55
C ARG A 17 -23.95 31.54 -2.03
N ALA A 18 -22.88 32.13 -2.56
CA ALA A 18 -22.80 32.46 -3.98
C ALA A 18 -22.90 31.21 -4.85
N LEU A 19 -22.20 30.13 -4.48
CA LEU A 19 -22.21 28.86 -5.19
C LEU A 19 -23.60 28.22 -5.20
N ALA A 20 -24.27 28.12 -4.05
CA ALA A 20 -25.61 27.56 -3.94
C ALA A 20 -26.65 28.36 -4.74
N ARG A 21 -26.50 29.70 -4.79
CA ARG A 21 -27.39 30.59 -5.58
C ARG A 21 -27.16 30.46 -7.08
N GLN A 22 -25.90 30.39 -7.52
CA GLN A 22 -25.55 30.31 -8.95
C GLN A 22 -25.75 28.90 -9.51
N ASN A 23 -25.56 27.87 -8.70
CA ASN A 23 -25.71 26.48 -9.10
C ASN A 23 -26.50 25.70 -8.03
N PRO A 24 -27.84 25.71 -8.09
CA PRO A 24 -28.70 25.05 -7.11
C PRO A 24 -28.47 23.54 -7.00
N VAL A 25 -27.92 22.89 -8.03
CA VAL A 25 -27.60 21.45 -8.01
C VAL A 25 -26.52 21.13 -6.97
N LEU A 26 -25.65 22.09 -6.63
CA LEU A 26 -24.56 21.92 -5.66
C LEU A 26 -24.98 22.20 -4.22
N ARG A 27 -26.25 22.55 -3.94
CA ARG A 27 -26.70 22.92 -2.58
C ARG A 27 -26.44 21.83 -1.53
N TYR A 28 -26.49 20.56 -1.91
CA TYR A 28 -26.18 19.44 -1.01
C TYR A 28 -24.68 19.33 -0.71
N ASN A 29 -23.80 19.56 -1.70
CA ASN A 29 -22.36 19.66 -1.49
C ASN A 29 -22.00 20.82 -0.56
N VAL A 30 -22.71 21.95 -0.70
CA VAL A 30 -22.58 23.10 0.20
C VAL A 30 -23.06 22.76 1.60
N GLY A 31 -24.22 22.11 1.74
CA GLY A 31 -24.73 21.66 3.03
C GLY A 31 -23.76 20.74 3.76
N ARG A 32 -23.08 19.87 3.03
CA ARG A 32 -22.03 19.03 3.60
C ARG A 32 -20.78 19.82 3.97
N ALA A 33 -20.38 20.81 3.19
CA ALA A 33 -19.31 21.73 3.60
C ALA A 33 -19.64 22.44 4.91
N CYS A 34 -20.90 22.84 5.11
CA CYS A 34 -21.39 23.42 6.36
C CYS A 34 -21.34 22.43 7.52
N ALA A 35 -21.76 21.18 7.31
CA ALA A 35 -21.67 20.12 8.31
C ALA A 35 -20.23 19.91 8.81
N VAL A 36 -19.25 20.02 7.92
CA VAL A 36 -17.84 19.89 8.27
C VAL A 36 -17.27 21.17 8.92
N GLY A 37 -17.65 22.33 8.40
CA GLY A 37 -17.14 23.64 8.82
C GLY A 37 -17.84 24.23 10.04
N GLY A 38 -18.96 23.64 10.47
CA GLY A 38 -19.77 24.14 11.58
C GLY A 38 -20.60 25.39 11.26
N CYS A 39 -20.86 25.66 9.98
CA CYS A 39 -21.62 26.83 9.51
C CYS A 39 -23.13 26.58 9.60
N LEU A 40 -23.69 26.57 10.81
CA LEU A 40 -25.11 26.25 11.07
C LEU A 40 -26.07 27.19 10.35
N ASP A 41 -25.85 28.50 10.43
CA ASP A 41 -26.76 29.50 9.85
C ASP A 41 -26.89 29.30 8.34
N LEU A 42 -25.75 29.13 7.66
CA LEU A 42 -25.71 28.82 6.24
C LEU A 42 -26.38 27.47 5.92
N TYR A 43 -26.19 26.44 6.75
CA TYR A 43 -26.85 25.15 6.55
C TYR A 43 -28.38 25.29 6.53
N LEU A 44 -28.93 26.07 7.47
CA LEU A 44 -30.37 26.33 7.57
C LEU A 44 -30.89 27.18 6.39
N GLU A 45 -30.08 28.10 5.86
CA GLU A 45 -30.43 28.89 4.66
C GLU A 45 -30.62 28.03 3.39
N LEU A 46 -29.99 26.85 3.31
CA LEU A 46 -29.99 26.01 2.11
C LEU A 46 -31.28 25.19 1.90
N ASP A 47 -32.12 25.09 2.95
CA ASP A 47 -33.41 24.36 2.93
C ASP A 47 -33.28 22.95 2.34
N LEU A 48 -32.39 22.15 2.92
CA LEU A 48 -32.09 20.79 2.48
C LEU A 48 -32.97 19.78 3.20
N LEU A 49 -33.29 18.67 2.52
CA LEU A 49 -33.84 17.50 3.20
C LEU A 49 -32.82 16.98 4.24
N PRO A 50 -33.29 16.42 5.37
CA PRO A 50 -32.44 15.84 6.43
C PRO A 50 -31.69 14.61 5.91
N ASP A 51 -30.59 14.85 5.23
CA ASP A 51 -29.78 13.83 4.58
C ASP A 51 -28.84 13.13 5.59
N VAL A 52 -28.81 11.80 5.53
CA VAL A 52 -28.03 10.97 6.47
C VAL A 52 -26.53 11.18 6.29
N THR A 53 -26.04 11.41 5.07
CA THR A 53 -24.60 11.59 4.83
C THR A 53 -24.11 12.93 5.39
N ILE A 54 -24.92 13.98 5.32
CA ILE A 54 -24.65 15.26 5.99
C ILE A 54 -24.67 15.08 7.51
N ALA A 55 -25.61 14.31 8.05
CA ALA A 55 -25.68 14.05 9.48
C ALA A 55 -24.46 13.30 10.00
N GLU A 56 -24.01 12.25 9.30
CA GLU A 56 -22.80 11.52 9.70
C GLU A 56 -21.57 12.43 9.68
N GLU A 57 -21.45 13.26 8.65
CA GLU A 57 -20.38 14.23 8.50
C GLU A 57 -20.36 15.24 9.67
N ALA A 58 -21.54 15.78 10.02
CA ALA A 58 -21.73 16.72 11.13
C ALA A 58 -21.40 16.08 12.50
N ARG A 59 -21.84 14.84 12.72
CA ARG A 59 -21.57 14.08 13.95
C ARG A 59 -20.08 13.93 14.20
N GLU A 60 -19.34 13.57 13.16
CA GLU A 60 -17.92 13.32 13.26
C GLU A 60 -17.12 14.62 13.36
N ALA A 61 -17.45 15.64 12.56
CA ALA A 61 -16.83 16.96 12.69
C ALA A 61 -17.06 17.58 14.07
N GLY A 62 -18.24 17.39 14.66
CA GLY A 62 -18.56 17.81 16.03
C GLY A 62 -17.64 17.18 17.07
N LYS A 63 -17.42 15.85 16.99
CA LYS A 63 -16.51 15.13 17.89
C LYS A 63 -15.05 15.54 17.71
N ILE A 64 -14.57 15.63 16.47
CA ILE A 64 -13.15 15.83 16.16
C ILE A 64 -12.73 17.27 16.45
N ASN A 65 -13.51 18.25 16.00
CA ASN A 65 -13.15 19.66 16.08
C ASN A 65 -13.71 20.34 17.34
N ASN A 66 -14.41 19.59 18.21
CA ASN A 66 -15.23 20.13 19.29
C ASN A 66 -16.14 21.28 18.81
N SER A 67 -16.68 21.14 17.59
CA SER A 67 -17.44 22.18 16.90
C SER A 67 -18.89 22.16 17.36
N GLU A 68 -19.29 23.20 18.11
CA GLU A 68 -20.67 23.39 18.52
C GLU A 68 -21.61 23.51 17.31
N GLY A 69 -21.18 24.21 16.25
CA GLY A 69 -21.96 24.37 15.02
C GLY A 69 -22.21 23.05 14.30
N SER A 70 -21.18 22.19 14.17
CA SER A 70 -21.33 20.87 13.53
C SER A 70 -22.25 19.96 14.37
N THR A 71 -22.10 20.00 15.70
CA THR A 71 -22.97 19.28 16.64
C THR A 71 -24.42 19.75 16.54
N ALA A 72 -24.65 21.05 16.38
CA ALA A 72 -25.98 21.62 16.20
C ALA A 72 -26.63 21.18 14.87
N ILE A 73 -25.87 21.12 13.77
CA ILE A 73 -26.35 20.59 12.48
C ILE A 73 -26.76 19.12 12.62
N PHE A 74 -25.92 18.30 13.28
CA PHE A 74 -26.24 16.91 13.54
C PHE A 74 -27.55 16.75 14.33
N ASN A 75 -27.67 17.47 15.45
CA ASN A 75 -28.86 17.43 16.30
C ASN A 75 -30.11 17.91 15.54
N HIS A 76 -29.97 18.95 14.71
CA HIS A 76 -31.05 19.44 13.87
C HIS A 76 -31.55 18.36 12.92
N ILE A 77 -30.67 17.69 12.17
CA ILE A 77 -31.05 16.62 11.24
C ILE A 77 -31.67 15.43 11.99
N MET A 78 -31.08 15.02 13.12
CA MET A 78 -31.56 13.88 13.91
C MET A 78 -32.90 14.14 14.61
N SER A 79 -33.26 15.41 14.83
CA SER A 79 -34.57 15.78 15.38
C SER A 79 -35.72 15.69 14.36
N GLN A 80 -35.41 15.58 13.06
CA GLN A 80 -36.44 15.49 12.02
C GLN A 80 -37.14 14.13 12.03
N PRO A 81 -38.44 14.08 11.71
CA PRO A 81 -39.24 12.85 11.80
C PRO A 81 -38.81 11.78 10.78
N VAL A 82 -38.28 12.21 9.62
CA VAL A 82 -37.83 11.35 8.53
C VAL A 82 -36.46 11.84 8.10
N ARG A 83 -35.54 10.90 7.83
CA ARG A 83 -34.21 11.14 7.27
C ARG A 83 -34.16 10.54 5.86
N TYR A 84 -33.34 11.12 4.99
CA TYR A 84 -33.27 10.76 3.58
C TYR A 84 -31.86 10.34 3.18
N ARG A 85 -31.76 9.51 2.15
CA ARG A 85 -30.52 9.24 1.42
C ARG A 85 -30.56 9.98 0.08
N VAL A 86 -30.14 11.23 0.09
CA VAL A 86 -30.11 12.12 -1.10
C VAL A 86 -28.75 12.03 -1.80
N MET A 87 -27.66 11.97 -1.03
CA MET A 87 -26.31 11.84 -1.58
C MET A 87 -25.81 10.39 -1.53
N ASN A 88 -25.06 9.99 -2.57
CA ASN A 88 -24.28 8.75 -2.58
C ASN A 88 -22.84 9.05 -3.03
N ASP A 89 -21.89 8.83 -2.13
CA ASP A 89 -20.48 9.14 -2.33
C ASP A 89 -19.77 8.17 -3.28
N TYR A 90 -20.17 6.90 -3.29
CA TYR A 90 -19.58 5.88 -4.15
C TYR A 90 -19.94 6.13 -5.61
N ASP A 91 -21.21 6.41 -5.87
CA ASP A 91 -21.70 6.71 -7.22
C ASP A 91 -21.45 8.18 -7.62
N ARG A 92 -21.11 9.04 -6.66
CA ARG A 92 -20.95 10.50 -6.83
C ARG A 92 -22.21 11.17 -7.38
N THR A 93 -23.37 10.73 -6.91
CA THR A 93 -24.70 11.16 -7.34
C THR A 93 -25.46 11.90 -6.23
N ILE A 94 -26.41 12.74 -6.66
CA ILE A 94 -27.33 13.48 -5.78
C ILE A 94 -28.72 13.28 -6.37
N ASN A 95 -29.56 12.50 -5.68
CA ASN A 95 -30.92 12.18 -6.13
C ASN A 95 -31.95 13.07 -5.41
N ILE A 96 -32.23 14.23 -6.00
CA ILE A 96 -33.19 15.21 -5.46
C ILE A 96 -34.63 14.87 -5.87
N GLU A 97 -34.82 14.18 -7.00
CA GLU A 97 -36.14 13.94 -7.59
C GLU A 97 -36.92 12.85 -6.86
N ASP A 98 -36.22 11.77 -6.45
CA ASP A 98 -36.82 10.65 -5.72
C ASP A 98 -35.89 10.16 -4.59
N PRO A 99 -35.69 10.96 -3.53
CA PRO A 99 -34.80 10.61 -2.44
C PRO A 99 -35.41 9.52 -1.55
N GLU A 100 -34.61 8.53 -1.17
CA GLU A 100 -35.09 7.42 -0.35
C GLU A 100 -35.41 7.88 1.09
N PRO A 101 -36.68 7.77 1.54
CA PRO A 101 -37.08 8.16 2.89
C PRO A 101 -36.83 7.04 3.90
N GLY A 102 -36.65 7.41 5.17
CA GLY A 102 -36.46 6.45 6.25
C GLY A 102 -35.03 5.93 6.37
N ALA A 103 -34.06 6.59 5.74
CA ALA A 103 -32.66 6.23 5.82
C ALA A 103 -32.11 6.33 7.26
N TYR A 104 -31.21 5.42 7.60
CA TYR A 104 -30.51 5.40 8.89
C TYR A 104 -29.06 5.85 8.70
N LEU A 105 -28.43 6.28 9.79
CA LEU A 105 -26.97 6.40 9.82
C LEU A 105 -26.43 4.97 9.76
N ASN A 106 -25.64 4.65 8.75
CA ASN A 106 -25.16 3.29 8.49
C ASN A 106 -23.63 3.20 8.29
N GLY A 107 -22.90 4.31 8.33
CA GLY A 107 -21.44 4.31 8.20
C GLY A 107 -20.90 4.26 6.76
N ASP A 108 -21.78 4.34 5.77
CA ASP A 108 -21.41 4.29 4.35
C ASP A 108 -20.92 5.64 3.79
N THR A 109 -21.02 6.71 4.57
CA THR A 109 -20.58 8.04 4.13
C THR A 109 -19.04 8.14 4.06
N ALA A 110 -18.50 8.73 2.99
CA ALA A 110 -17.08 9.02 2.90
C ALA A 110 -16.71 10.25 3.75
N LEU A 111 -16.65 10.06 5.07
CA LEU A 111 -16.44 11.11 6.08
C LEU A 111 -15.14 11.90 5.89
N ARG A 112 -15.12 13.16 6.34
CA ARG A 112 -13.94 14.04 6.40
C ARG A 112 -12.82 13.39 7.19
N ARG A 113 -13.11 12.57 8.21
CA ARG A 113 -12.09 11.76 8.87
C ARG A 113 -11.47 10.76 7.91
N ARG A 114 -12.21 10.05 7.06
CA ARG A 114 -11.64 9.19 5.99
C ARG A 114 -10.82 9.97 4.96
N LEU A 115 -11.06 11.28 4.84
CA LEU A 115 -10.23 12.23 4.07
C LEU A 115 -9.04 12.79 4.86
N ALA A 116 -9.11 12.80 6.20
CA ALA A 116 -8.09 13.28 7.14
C ALA A 116 -7.10 12.16 7.52
N GLU A 117 -7.61 10.93 7.70
CA GLU A 117 -7.04 9.61 7.33
C GLU A 117 -6.65 9.55 5.83
N GLY A 118 -6.69 10.69 5.14
CA GLY A 118 -6.01 10.94 3.86
C GLY A 118 -4.51 10.67 3.89
N ASP A 119 -3.98 10.23 5.02
CA ASP A 119 -2.71 9.54 5.15
C ASP A 119 -2.68 8.31 4.23
N GLY A 120 -3.74 7.50 4.21
CA GLY A 120 -3.84 6.36 3.28
C GLY A 120 -3.86 6.75 1.80
N ARG A 121 -4.43 7.91 1.45
CA ARG A 121 -4.46 8.40 0.06
C ARG A 121 -3.11 8.97 -0.38
N ILE A 122 -2.37 9.59 0.54
CA ILE A 122 -0.99 10.04 0.31
C ILE A 122 -0.11 8.82 0.12
N VAL A 123 -0.20 7.84 1.01
CA VAL A 123 0.60 6.61 0.98
C VAL A 123 0.25 5.77 -0.27
N MET A 124 -1.03 5.63 -0.65
CA MET A 124 -1.41 4.99 -1.92
C MET A 124 -0.89 5.75 -3.14
N ALA A 125 -0.96 7.08 -3.14
CA ALA A 125 -0.43 7.89 -4.25
C ALA A 125 1.11 7.77 -4.37
N ALA A 126 1.81 7.65 -3.23
CA ALA A 126 3.23 7.35 -3.18
C ALA A 126 3.51 5.94 -3.71
N TYR A 127 2.79 4.93 -3.21
CA TYR A 127 2.91 3.53 -3.60
C TYR A 127 2.72 3.31 -5.10
N GLU A 128 1.69 3.92 -5.69
CA GLU A 128 1.40 3.92 -7.13
C GLU A 128 2.45 4.70 -7.96
N GLY A 129 3.29 5.54 -7.32
CA GLY A 129 4.18 6.47 -8.00
C GLY A 129 3.44 7.57 -8.79
N ASN A 130 2.24 7.96 -8.32
CA ASN A 130 1.38 8.93 -8.98
C ASN A 130 1.76 10.37 -8.60
N VAL A 131 2.62 11.00 -9.42
CA VAL A 131 3.16 12.35 -9.18
C VAL A 131 2.08 13.41 -8.96
N ASP A 132 1.07 13.45 -9.83
CA ASP A 132 0.02 14.48 -9.79
C ASP A 132 -0.86 14.36 -8.53
N ARG A 133 -1.20 13.12 -8.14
CA ARG A 133 -1.95 12.86 -6.92
C ARG A 133 -1.11 13.10 -5.67
N TYR A 134 0.12 12.60 -5.65
CA TYR A 134 1.02 12.72 -4.50
C TYR A 134 1.41 14.17 -4.23
N SER A 135 1.81 14.93 -5.27
CA SER A 135 2.22 16.34 -5.12
C SER A 135 1.11 17.25 -4.58
N ARG A 136 -0.16 16.98 -4.90
CA ARG A 136 -1.31 17.74 -4.38
C ARG A 136 -1.70 17.38 -2.95
N LEU A 137 -1.43 16.14 -2.52
CA LEU A 137 -1.82 15.62 -1.22
C LEU A 137 -0.71 15.70 -0.17
N ARG A 138 0.56 15.70 -0.59
CA ARG A 138 1.75 15.68 0.27
C ARG A 138 1.73 16.84 1.27
N ARG A 139 2.12 16.54 2.51
CA ARG A 139 2.21 17.48 3.62
C ARG A 139 3.68 17.77 3.98
N PRO A 140 3.97 18.86 4.72
CA PRO A 140 5.34 19.19 5.15
C PRO A 140 6.01 18.13 6.05
N ARG A 141 5.21 17.34 6.78
CA ARG A 141 5.68 16.24 7.62
C ARG A 141 5.15 14.93 7.07
N LYS A 142 6.05 13.95 6.89
CA LYS A 142 5.70 12.59 6.46
C LYS A 142 4.84 11.88 7.50
N PHE A 143 3.92 11.05 7.03
CA PHE A 143 3.11 10.17 7.85
C PHE A 143 3.79 8.81 8.06
N GLU A 144 3.26 8.02 8.99
CA GLU A 144 3.60 6.61 9.16
C GLU A 144 3.42 5.87 7.83
N ASN A 145 4.40 5.05 7.45
CA ASN A 145 4.43 4.23 6.22
C ASN A 145 4.55 5.00 4.89
N GLU A 146 4.64 6.32 4.93
CA GLU A 146 4.80 7.14 3.73
C GLU A 146 6.19 6.94 3.09
N GLU A 147 7.22 6.72 3.91
CA GLU A 147 8.60 6.53 3.45
C GLU A 147 8.77 5.27 2.61
N GLU A 148 8.27 4.14 3.12
CA GLU A 148 8.29 2.84 2.45
C GLU A 148 7.50 2.91 1.13
N ALA A 149 6.34 3.57 1.14
CA ALA A 149 5.54 3.75 -0.07
C ALA A 149 6.20 4.69 -1.10
N ILE A 150 6.94 5.72 -0.64
CA ILE A 150 7.75 6.58 -1.53
C ILE A 150 8.85 5.75 -2.19
N VAL A 151 9.59 4.96 -1.40
CA VAL A 151 10.67 4.09 -1.90
C VAL A 151 10.11 3.13 -2.95
N HIS A 152 9.02 2.43 -2.66
CA HIS A 152 8.33 1.58 -3.63
C HIS A 152 7.90 2.37 -4.89
N GLY A 153 7.23 3.51 -4.74
CA GLY A 153 6.82 4.35 -5.86
C GLY A 153 7.97 4.77 -6.78
N VAL A 154 9.15 5.07 -6.20
CA VAL A 154 10.36 5.42 -6.95
C VAL A 154 10.87 4.25 -7.76
N TYR A 155 10.91 3.04 -7.19
CA TYR A 155 11.30 1.83 -7.92
C TYR A 155 10.36 1.52 -9.09
N HIS A 156 9.06 1.78 -8.93
CA HIS A 156 8.05 1.41 -9.93
C HIS A 156 7.74 2.52 -10.96
N SER A 157 8.06 3.80 -10.68
CA SER A 157 7.75 4.94 -11.57
C SER A 157 8.96 5.85 -11.81
N THR A 158 9.44 5.89 -13.05
CA THR A 158 10.56 6.76 -13.45
C THR A 158 10.22 8.25 -13.32
N THR A 159 8.98 8.62 -13.62
CA THR A 159 8.48 10.00 -13.47
C THR A 159 8.47 10.42 -12.00
N PHE A 160 8.10 9.50 -11.11
CA PHE A 160 8.10 9.73 -9.67
C PHE A 160 9.51 9.85 -9.10
N ALA A 161 10.43 8.98 -9.54
CA ALA A 161 11.86 9.09 -9.22
C ALA A 161 12.42 10.45 -9.67
N LYS A 162 12.09 10.89 -10.89
CA LYS A 162 12.50 12.21 -11.38
C LYS A 162 11.93 13.34 -10.54
N TYR A 163 10.64 13.29 -10.22
CA TYR A 163 9.98 14.27 -9.34
C TYR A 163 10.70 14.42 -7.99
N TRP A 164 11.09 13.32 -7.37
CA TRP A 164 11.82 13.32 -6.09
C TRP A 164 13.29 13.72 -6.22
N SER A 165 13.92 13.55 -7.39
CA SER A 165 15.31 13.99 -7.63
C SER A 165 15.47 15.51 -7.78
N LEU A 166 14.38 16.24 -8.06
CA LEU A 166 14.43 17.68 -8.31
C LEU A 166 14.48 18.44 -6.98
N PRO A 167 15.32 19.49 -6.84
CA PRO A 167 15.33 20.33 -5.65
C PRO A 167 13.97 21.05 -5.50
N ASN A 168 13.28 20.88 -4.37
CA ASN A 168 12.08 21.65 -4.02
C ASN A 168 12.35 22.60 -2.85
N GLU A 169 11.62 23.73 -2.81
CA GLU A 169 11.66 24.76 -1.76
C GLU A 169 11.35 24.25 -0.34
N GLN A 170 10.76 23.05 -0.24
CA GLN A 170 10.36 22.42 1.03
C GLN A 170 11.40 21.43 1.58
N GLY A 171 12.55 21.29 0.92
CA GLY A 171 13.67 20.43 1.34
C GLY A 171 13.39 18.95 1.12
N HIS A 172 13.90 18.38 0.03
CA HIS A 172 13.99 16.91 -0.14
C HIS A 172 15.27 16.33 0.46
N PHE A 173 15.96 17.09 1.30
CA PHE A 173 17.27 16.73 1.80
C PHE A 173 17.15 16.26 3.25
N GLY A 174 17.25 14.94 3.43
CA GLY A 174 17.30 14.31 4.74
C GLY A 174 16.95 12.82 4.74
N ASP A 175 16.36 12.30 3.67
CA ASP A 175 16.00 10.88 3.59
C ASP A 175 16.96 10.10 2.68
N PHE A 176 17.95 9.50 3.32
CA PHE A 176 18.95 8.63 2.71
C PHE A 176 18.32 7.46 1.93
N ARG A 177 17.15 6.94 2.36
CA ARG A 177 16.51 5.79 1.72
C ARG A 177 15.90 6.15 0.38
N ALA A 178 15.13 7.24 0.33
CA ALA A 178 14.57 7.75 -0.92
C ALA A 178 15.66 8.10 -1.95
N GLN A 179 16.78 8.67 -1.50
CA GLN A 179 17.92 9.00 -2.39
C GLN A 179 18.55 7.74 -3.00
N ASN A 180 18.81 6.71 -2.20
CA ASN A 180 19.32 5.44 -2.70
C ASN A 180 18.37 4.78 -3.72
N ALA A 181 17.07 4.83 -3.45
CA ALA A 181 16.06 4.32 -4.39
C ALA A 181 16.06 5.07 -5.72
N ILE A 182 16.20 6.40 -5.70
CA ILE A 182 16.27 7.24 -6.91
C ILE A 182 17.52 6.89 -7.73
N MET A 183 18.67 6.78 -7.07
CA MET A 183 19.94 6.39 -7.71
C MET A 183 19.82 5.00 -8.36
N ALA A 184 19.30 4.02 -7.62
CA ALA A 184 19.06 2.68 -8.14
C ALA A 184 18.10 2.70 -9.34
N ARG A 185 17.02 3.49 -9.29
CA ARG A 185 16.07 3.64 -10.40
C ARG A 185 16.73 4.23 -11.64
N PHE A 186 17.56 5.24 -11.50
CA PHE A 186 18.29 5.82 -12.62
C PHE A 186 19.29 4.83 -13.23
N ILE A 187 19.97 4.02 -12.41
CA ILE A 187 20.83 2.93 -12.89
C ILE A 187 20.02 1.89 -13.68
N MET A 188 18.84 1.48 -13.19
CA MET A 188 17.97 0.52 -13.89
C MET A 188 17.50 1.01 -15.27
N ILE A 189 17.48 2.32 -15.52
CA ILE A 189 17.16 2.90 -16.83
C ILE A 189 18.40 3.34 -17.62
N ASN A 190 19.60 2.96 -17.16
CA ASN A 190 20.90 3.34 -17.73
C ASN A 190 21.14 4.86 -17.80
N ASP A 191 20.57 5.63 -16.87
CA ASP A 191 20.84 7.06 -16.71
C ASP A 191 21.89 7.26 -15.60
N LEU A 192 23.08 7.72 -16.00
CA LEU A 192 24.19 8.07 -15.12
C LEU A 192 24.48 9.58 -15.11
N SER A 193 23.63 10.38 -15.76
CA SER A 193 23.83 11.82 -15.96
C SER A 193 23.83 12.63 -14.67
N TRP A 194 23.33 12.04 -13.59
CA TRP A 194 23.25 12.62 -12.24
C TRP A 194 24.54 12.45 -11.42
N LEU A 195 25.47 11.58 -11.83
CA LEU A 195 26.81 11.51 -11.27
C LEU A 195 27.62 12.69 -11.79
N SER A 196 27.56 13.83 -11.10
CA SER A 196 28.63 14.84 -11.24
C SER A 196 29.91 14.26 -10.64
N GLU A 197 31.05 14.44 -11.33
CA GLU A 197 32.44 14.00 -11.06
C GLU A 197 32.73 13.21 -9.76
N GLU A 198 33.56 12.17 -9.90
CA GLU A 198 34.02 11.21 -8.87
C GLU A 198 33.55 11.53 -7.44
N PRO A 199 32.62 10.72 -6.86
CA PRO A 199 32.09 10.98 -5.54
C PRO A 199 33.22 11.10 -4.51
N ASP A 200 33.15 12.09 -3.62
CA ASP A 200 34.07 12.21 -2.50
C ASP A 200 34.04 10.89 -1.71
N PRO A 201 35.18 10.19 -1.52
CA PRO A 201 35.22 8.93 -0.80
C PRO A 201 34.71 9.03 0.65
N THR A 202 34.54 10.24 1.18
CA THR A 202 33.96 10.48 2.51
C THR A 202 32.43 10.65 2.51
N ASP A 203 31.80 10.85 1.35
CA ASP A 203 30.33 10.98 1.17
C ASP A 203 29.66 9.64 0.81
N LEU A 204 30.43 8.67 0.33
CA LEU A 204 29.99 7.29 0.22
C LEU A 204 29.90 6.75 1.64
N GLY A 205 28.67 6.63 2.17
CA GLY A 205 28.39 6.00 3.46
C GLY A 205 29.06 4.62 3.59
N ASP A 206 28.98 4.02 4.78
CA ASP A 206 29.58 2.71 5.04
C ASP A 206 29.22 1.72 3.91
N PRO A 207 30.18 1.05 3.26
CA PRO A 207 29.87 0.10 2.19
C PRO A 207 28.90 -1.03 2.62
N ARG A 208 28.78 -1.26 3.93
CA ARG A 208 27.79 -2.17 4.52
C ARG A 208 26.34 -1.64 4.45
N ASP A 209 26.15 -0.38 4.10
CA ASP A 209 24.87 0.31 3.93
C ASP A 209 24.43 0.40 2.46
N TYR A 210 25.22 -0.08 1.49
CA TYR A 210 24.76 -0.19 0.10
C TYR A 210 23.58 -1.16 0.00
N PRO A 211 22.51 -0.80 -0.73
CA PRO A 211 21.32 -1.63 -0.81
C PRO A 211 21.63 -3.00 -1.44
N PRO A 212 21.00 -4.09 -0.96
CA PRO A 212 21.18 -5.44 -1.52
C PRO A 212 20.84 -5.55 -3.02
N SER A 213 20.14 -4.55 -3.59
CA SER A 213 19.60 -4.53 -4.93
C SER A 213 20.64 -4.75 -6.04
N TYR A 214 21.86 -4.21 -5.92
CA TYR A 214 22.93 -4.43 -6.92
C TYR A 214 23.39 -5.89 -6.95
N ALA A 215 23.60 -6.47 -5.77
CA ALA A 215 24.00 -7.86 -5.64
C ALA A 215 22.87 -8.79 -6.09
N LEU A 216 21.61 -8.49 -5.74
CA LEU A 216 20.43 -9.21 -6.23
C LEU A 216 20.36 -9.18 -7.77
N ALA A 217 20.56 -8.02 -8.39
CA ALA A 217 20.58 -7.88 -9.85
C ALA A 217 21.73 -8.67 -10.49
N CYS A 218 22.92 -8.67 -9.89
CA CYS A 218 24.06 -9.46 -10.39
C CYS A 218 23.81 -10.97 -10.30
N ILE A 219 23.21 -11.44 -9.19
CA ILE A 219 22.84 -12.85 -9.01
C ILE A 219 21.76 -13.26 -10.01
N ALA A 220 20.72 -12.43 -10.17
CA ALA A 220 19.62 -12.67 -11.10
C ALA A 220 20.08 -12.65 -12.57
N GLY A 221 20.98 -11.72 -12.91
CA GLY A 221 21.55 -11.57 -14.24
C GLY A 221 22.71 -12.52 -14.55
N GLY A 222 23.21 -13.29 -13.58
CA GLY A 222 24.37 -14.17 -13.76
C GLY A 222 25.70 -13.43 -13.95
N TYR A 223 25.80 -12.17 -13.50
CA TYR A 223 27.00 -11.33 -13.63
C TYR A 223 28.00 -11.62 -12.50
N GLN A 224 28.60 -12.81 -12.52
CA GLN A 224 29.50 -13.27 -11.45
C GLN A 224 30.68 -12.32 -11.22
N TRP A 225 31.37 -11.90 -12.28
CA TRP A 225 32.52 -11.00 -12.16
C TRP A 225 32.17 -9.67 -11.48
N THR A 226 31.01 -9.10 -11.82
CA THR A 226 30.51 -7.87 -11.20
C THR A 226 30.15 -8.08 -9.74
N TYR A 227 29.49 -9.20 -9.41
CA TYR A 227 29.17 -9.58 -8.04
C TYR A 227 30.43 -9.74 -7.17
N ASP A 228 31.50 -10.34 -7.69
CA ASP A 228 32.73 -10.56 -6.94
C ASP A 228 33.45 -9.26 -6.56
N MET A 229 33.24 -8.19 -7.33
CA MET A 229 33.76 -6.86 -7.00
C MET A 229 32.97 -6.15 -5.88
N LEU A 230 31.78 -6.66 -5.52
CA LEU A 230 30.94 -6.06 -4.49
C LEU A 230 31.31 -6.56 -3.09
N GLU A 231 31.49 -5.65 -2.14
CA GLU A 231 31.64 -5.95 -0.71
C GLU A 231 30.28 -6.14 -0.03
N VAL A 232 29.56 -7.18 -0.44
CA VAL A 232 28.22 -7.49 0.04
C VAL A 232 28.25 -8.16 1.42
N ARG A 233 27.45 -7.65 2.37
CA ARG A 233 27.10 -8.36 3.61
C ARG A 233 26.03 -9.42 3.29
N PRO A 234 26.21 -10.69 3.72
CA PRO A 234 25.20 -11.73 3.52
C PRO A 234 23.87 -11.37 4.19
N THR A 235 22.78 -11.58 3.46
CA THR A 235 21.41 -11.46 3.96
C THR A 235 20.56 -12.65 3.50
N THR A 236 19.49 -12.94 4.22
CA THR A 236 18.53 -13.99 3.88
C THR A 236 18.01 -13.84 2.44
N ARG A 237 17.67 -12.61 2.03
CA ARG A 237 17.18 -12.31 0.68
C ARG A 237 18.19 -12.59 -0.43
N LEU A 238 19.47 -12.27 -0.22
CA LEU A 238 20.53 -12.57 -1.19
C LEU A 238 20.75 -14.07 -1.34
N LEU A 239 20.70 -14.80 -0.22
CA LEU A 239 20.84 -16.26 -0.21
C LEU A 239 19.67 -16.95 -0.93
N GLN A 240 18.43 -16.47 -0.74
CA GLN A 240 17.25 -16.94 -1.48
C GLN A 240 17.42 -16.76 -3.00
N GLN A 241 17.87 -15.58 -3.44
CA GLN A 241 18.10 -15.31 -4.86
C GLN A 241 19.22 -16.20 -5.43
N ALA A 242 20.30 -16.37 -4.67
CA ALA A 242 21.45 -17.18 -5.04
C ALA A 242 21.09 -18.65 -5.24
N MET A 243 20.23 -19.21 -4.38
CA MET A 243 19.76 -20.60 -4.50
C MET A 243 18.95 -20.87 -5.77
N LYS A 244 18.34 -19.84 -6.35
CA LYS A 244 17.60 -19.95 -7.62
C LYS A 244 18.49 -19.76 -8.85
N SER A 245 19.69 -19.20 -8.65
CA SER A 245 20.66 -19.07 -9.72
C SER A 245 21.22 -20.45 -10.09
N PRO A 246 21.35 -20.78 -11.39
CA PRO A 246 22.06 -22.00 -11.80
C PRO A 246 23.55 -21.97 -11.44
N ASN A 247 24.09 -20.79 -11.10
CA ASN A 247 25.46 -20.63 -10.68
C ASN A 247 25.60 -20.80 -9.17
N THR A 248 26.22 -21.91 -8.75
CA THR A 248 26.42 -22.26 -7.33
C THR A 248 27.42 -21.35 -6.61
N HIS A 249 28.19 -20.54 -7.35
CA HIS A 249 29.18 -19.62 -6.80
C HIS A 249 28.57 -18.66 -5.77
N TYR A 250 27.41 -18.08 -6.06
CA TYR A 250 26.78 -17.08 -5.20
C TYR A 250 26.40 -17.65 -3.83
N VAL A 251 25.84 -18.85 -3.78
CA VAL A 251 25.47 -19.51 -2.51
C VAL A 251 26.71 -19.83 -1.68
N ALA A 252 27.75 -20.36 -2.32
CA ALA A 252 29.00 -20.69 -1.66
C ALA A 252 29.69 -19.45 -1.08
N ASP A 253 29.72 -18.35 -1.86
CA ASP A 253 30.33 -17.09 -1.44
C ASP A 253 29.57 -16.44 -0.29
N LEU A 254 28.23 -16.38 -0.34
CA LEU A 254 27.41 -15.83 0.74
C LEU A 254 27.57 -16.61 2.06
N ARG A 255 27.59 -17.95 1.99
CA ARG A 255 27.84 -18.81 3.17
C ARG A 255 29.24 -18.61 3.74
N ARG A 256 30.25 -18.49 2.86
CA ARG A 256 31.64 -18.18 3.26
C ARG A 256 31.73 -16.84 3.98
N ARG A 257 31.18 -15.77 3.40
CA ARG A 257 31.15 -14.42 4.01
C ARG A 257 30.40 -14.42 5.34
N ALA A 258 29.34 -15.22 5.46
CA ALA A 258 28.57 -15.30 6.70
C ALA A 258 29.38 -15.93 7.83
N ALA A 259 30.13 -16.99 7.52
CA ALA A 259 31.07 -17.62 8.44
C ALA A 259 32.18 -16.65 8.88
N GLU A 260 32.75 -15.90 7.93
CA GLU A 260 33.79 -14.90 8.21
C GLU A 260 33.29 -13.76 9.12
N LEU A 261 32.01 -13.38 9.00
CA LEU A 261 31.38 -12.31 9.79
C LEU A 261 30.69 -12.81 11.07
N GLY A 262 30.65 -14.13 11.32
CA GLY A 262 29.94 -14.72 12.45
C GLY A 262 28.41 -14.56 12.39
N LEU A 263 27.85 -14.48 11.18
CA LEU A 263 26.42 -14.31 10.91
C LEU A 263 25.71 -15.64 10.59
N GLU A 264 26.33 -16.76 10.95
CA GLU A 264 25.86 -18.11 10.63
C GLU A 264 24.49 -18.40 11.25
N ASP A 265 24.23 -17.85 12.45
CA ASP A 265 22.95 -17.96 13.15
C ASP A 265 21.88 -16.97 12.63
N GLU A 266 22.29 -15.89 11.95
CA GLU A 266 21.40 -14.89 11.34
C GLU A 266 20.87 -15.34 9.96
N LEU A 267 21.58 -16.25 9.28
CA LEU A 267 21.14 -16.83 8.02
C LEU A 267 20.41 -18.15 8.30
N PRO A 268 19.06 -18.19 8.18
CA PRO A 268 18.32 -19.43 8.38
C PRO A 268 18.78 -20.51 7.40
N ASP A 269 18.68 -21.78 7.78
CA ASP A 269 18.91 -22.91 6.88
C ASP A 269 17.80 -22.95 5.81
N ILE A 270 18.02 -22.22 4.71
CA ILE A 270 17.00 -21.91 3.69
C ILE A 270 16.54 -23.16 2.92
N ASP A 271 17.23 -24.30 2.99
CA ASP A 271 16.72 -25.57 2.47
C ASP A 271 15.39 -25.96 3.14
N ARG A 272 15.15 -25.48 4.37
CA ARG A 272 13.90 -25.69 5.11
C ARG A 272 12.88 -24.56 4.93
N PHE A 273 13.29 -23.36 4.48
CA PHE A 273 12.49 -22.12 4.48
C PHE A 273 12.21 -21.52 3.08
N SER A 274 12.96 -21.89 2.03
CA SER A 274 12.71 -21.47 0.63
C SER A 274 11.34 -21.90 0.10
N CYS A 275 10.78 -22.97 0.65
CA CYS A 275 9.47 -23.48 0.28
C CYS A 275 8.30 -22.79 1.01
N TRP A 276 8.58 -21.93 2.00
CA TRP A 276 7.57 -21.27 2.83
C TRP A 276 7.45 -19.75 2.60
N TYR A 277 8.47 -19.10 2.04
CA TYR A 277 8.48 -17.65 1.88
C TYR A 277 8.08 -17.23 0.46
N TRP A 278 6.83 -16.77 0.33
CA TRP A 278 6.20 -16.17 -0.87
C TRP A 278 6.78 -14.82 -1.30
N GLN A 279 8.03 -14.53 -0.95
CA GLN A 279 8.56 -13.18 -1.04
C GLN A 279 8.63 -12.67 -2.48
N GLU A 280 9.06 -13.49 -3.44
CA GLU A 280 9.05 -13.11 -4.86
C GLU A 280 7.65 -12.96 -5.45
N ASP A 281 6.67 -13.78 -5.02
CA ASP A 281 5.29 -13.60 -5.47
C ASP A 281 4.73 -12.28 -4.95
N LYS A 282 5.05 -11.89 -3.70
CA LYS A 282 4.68 -10.58 -3.15
C LYS A 282 5.46 -9.42 -3.81
N ASP A 283 6.73 -9.61 -4.16
CA ASP A 283 7.58 -8.62 -4.85
C ASP A 283 7.13 -8.41 -6.32
N LEU A 284 6.72 -9.47 -7.02
CA LEU A 284 6.34 -9.44 -8.44
C LEU A 284 4.85 -9.17 -8.66
N PHE A 285 4.00 -9.72 -7.78
CA PHE A 285 2.55 -9.65 -7.83
C PHE A 285 2.00 -9.54 -6.41
N PRO A 286 2.08 -8.36 -5.76
CA PRO A 286 1.52 -8.11 -4.44
C PRO A 286 0.01 -8.30 -4.52
N THR A 287 -0.42 -9.54 -4.36
CA THR A 287 -1.80 -9.98 -4.46
C THR A 287 -2.06 -10.80 -3.23
N THR A 288 -3.22 -10.55 -2.64
CA THR A 288 -3.68 -11.28 -1.48
C THR A 288 -5.05 -11.83 -1.79
N THR A 289 -5.40 -12.89 -1.09
CA THR A 289 -6.72 -13.52 -1.10
C THR A 289 -7.39 -13.41 0.27
N LEU A 290 -6.74 -12.69 1.19
CA LEU A 290 -7.22 -12.37 2.52
C LEU A 290 -7.78 -10.94 2.52
N LEU A 291 -9.07 -10.82 2.81
CA LEU A 291 -9.75 -9.56 2.99
C LEU A 291 -9.58 -9.10 4.43
N ILE A 292 -8.81 -8.04 4.63
CA ILE A 292 -8.50 -7.47 5.95
C ILE A 292 -9.07 -6.05 5.97
N PRO A 293 -9.95 -5.70 6.92
CA PRO A 293 -10.44 -4.34 6.99
C PRO A 293 -9.31 -3.35 7.27
N ILE A 294 -9.35 -2.22 6.57
CA ILE A 294 -8.26 -1.23 6.53
C ILE A 294 -7.84 -0.78 7.94
N GLN A 295 -8.80 -0.62 8.86
CA GLN A 295 -8.58 -0.20 10.25
C GLN A 295 -7.76 -1.19 11.09
N TYR A 296 -7.66 -2.45 10.66
CA TYR A 296 -6.87 -3.50 11.33
C TYR A 296 -5.54 -3.78 10.63
N THR A 297 -5.25 -3.08 9.53
CA THR A 297 -3.94 -3.16 8.86
C THR A 297 -2.95 -2.21 9.52
N SER A 298 -1.67 -2.60 9.53
CA SER A 298 -0.53 -1.73 9.88
C SER A 298 -0.25 -0.65 8.82
N GLY A 299 -1.19 -0.36 7.91
CA GLY A 299 -1.02 0.52 6.75
C GLY A 299 -0.61 -0.22 5.49
N ILE A 300 0.05 0.47 4.55
CA ILE A 300 0.57 -0.09 3.28
C ILE A 300 1.95 -0.70 3.51
N VAL A 301 2.24 -1.20 4.71
CA VAL A 301 3.50 -1.88 5.02
C VAL A 301 3.23 -3.22 5.68
N ASP A 302 4.07 -4.20 5.36
CA ASP A 302 4.06 -5.55 5.93
C ASP A 302 5.44 -5.82 6.57
N GLU A 303 5.46 -6.44 7.75
CA GLU A 303 6.67 -6.82 8.49
C GLU A 303 7.12 -8.23 8.03
N TYR A 304 8.20 -8.26 7.26
CA TYR A 304 8.86 -9.43 6.70
C TYR A 304 10.10 -9.81 7.49
N GLY A 305 10.01 -10.88 8.30
CA GLY A 305 11.15 -11.51 8.98
C GLY A 305 12.26 -12.11 8.06
N GLY A 306 12.32 -11.71 6.79
CA GLY A 306 13.29 -12.12 5.78
C GLY A 306 13.99 -10.97 5.02
N GLY A 307 13.60 -9.71 5.28
CA GLY A 307 14.15 -8.48 4.67
C GLY A 307 13.57 -8.12 3.29
N SER A 308 13.47 -6.83 2.99
CA SER A 308 12.99 -6.28 1.70
C SER A 308 14.02 -6.44 0.55
N PRO A 309 13.62 -6.60 -0.73
CA PRO A 309 14.52 -6.53 -1.88
C PRO A 309 15.22 -5.16 -2.04
N TYR A 310 14.64 -4.12 -1.44
CA TYR A 310 15.09 -2.74 -1.58
C TYR A 310 15.77 -2.18 -0.33
N GLU A 311 15.55 -2.79 0.84
CA GLU A 311 16.00 -2.27 2.13
C GLU A 311 16.57 -3.34 3.07
N ARG A 312 17.36 -2.89 4.06
CA ARG A 312 17.84 -3.70 5.18
C ARG A 312 16.76 -3.93 6.25
N SER A 313 15.74 -3.07 6.27
CA SER A 313 14.56 -3.16 7.12
C SER A 313 13.72 -4.38 6.76
N GLU A 314 13.15 -5.03 7.78
CA GLU A 314 12.15 -6.08 7.60
C GLU A 314 10.81 -5.53 7.11
N ILE A 315 10.64 -4.22 6.96
CA ILE A 315 9.38 -3.58 6.56
C ILE A 315 9.42 -3.22 5.07
N GLU A 316 8.40 -3.63 4.32
CA GLU A 316 8.25 -3.26 2.90
C GLU A 316 6.83 -2.79 2.59
N ALA A 317 6.72 -1.87 1.64
CA ALA A 317 5.42 -1.37 1.20
C ALA A 317 4.63 -2.45 0.43
N ASN A 318 3.43 -2.76 0.90
CA ASN A 318 2.51 -3.71 0.29
C ASN A 318 1.07 -3.19 0.39
N ALA A 319 0.51 -2.73 -0.73
CA ALA A 319 -0.86 -2.23 -0.77
C ALA A 319 -1.90 -3.32 -1.06
N SER A 320 -1.49 -4.58 -1.29
CA SER A 320 -2.41 -5.64 -1.72
C SER A 320 -3.63 -5.85 -0.81
N PRO A 321 -3.54 -5.75 0.54
CA PRO A 321 -4.73 -5.86 1.39
C PRO A 321 -5.69 -4.69 1.19
N TRP A 322 -5.15 -3.48 0.97
CA TRP A 322 -5.93 -2.28 0.71
C TRP A 322 -6.59 -2.32 -0.65
N GLU A 323 -5.85 -2.69 -1.71
CA GLU A 323 -6.37 -2.79 -3.07
C GLU A 323 -7.52 -3.81 -3.15
N LEU A 324 -7.33 -4.98 -2.52
CA LEU A 324 -8.36 -6.01 -2.47
C LEU A 324 -9.59 -5.54 -1.68
N TYR A 325 -9.40 -4.93 -0.51
CA TYR A 325 -10.51 -4.42 0.31
C TYR A 325 -11.28 -3.32 -0.42
N ILE A 326 -10.60 -2.36 -1.05
CA ILE A 326 -11.21 -1.27 -1.81
C ILE A 326 -11.96 -1.80 -3.04
N ALA A 327 -11.44 -2.82 -3.73
CA ALA A 327 -12.07 -3.40 -4.92
C ALA A 327 -13.23 -4.37 -4.60
N SER A 328 -13.37 -4.80 -3.34
CA SER A 328 -14.39 -5.75 -2.92
C SER A 328 -15.77 -5.11 -2.80
N SER A 329 -16.81 -5.91 -3.07
CA SER A 329 -18.20 -5.48 -2.92
C SER A 329 -18.54 -5.15 -1.47
N ASP A 330 -19.55 -4.32 -1.27
CA ASP A 330 -20.03 -3.89 0.05
C ASP A 330 -20.36 -5.09 0.94
N GLU A 331 -21.09 -6.07 0.39
CA GLU A 331 -21.41 -7.34 1.08
C GLU A 331 -20.17 -8.08 1.60
N LEU A 332 -19.06 -8.07 0.85
CA LEU A 332 -17.82 -8.75 1.26
C LEU A 332 -17.08 -7.94 2.30
N ARG A 333 -17.11 -6.61 2.21
CA ARG A 333 -16.51 -5.72 3.20
C ARG A 333 -17.24 -5.82 4.54
N ASP A 334 -18.57 -5.75 4.54
CA ASP A 334 -19.40 -5.90 5.74
C ASP A 334 -19.11 -7.24 6.43
N ARG A 335 -19.05 -8.32 5.65
CA ARG A 335 -18.73 -9.65 6.20
C ARG A 335 -17.31 -9.74 6.76
N ALA A 336 -16.34 -9.06 6.16
CA ALA A 336 -14.98 -9.00 6.69
C ALA A 336 -14.90 -8.18 7.98
N ASP A 337 -15.65 -7.08 8.07
CA ASP A 337 -15.76 -6.28 9.28
C ASP A 337 -16.38 -7.07 10.43
N GLU A 338 -17.48 -7.82 10.18
CA GLU A 338 -18.08 -8.72 11.18
C GLU A 338 -17.11 -9.82 11.66
N VAL A 339 -16.36 -10.42 10.73
CA VAL A 339 -15.35 -11.43 11.06
C VAL A 339 -14.24 -10.81 11.91
N ALA A 340 -13.77 -9.62 11.56
CA ALA A 340 -12.71 -8.93 12.27
C ALA A 340 -13.13 -8.51 13.70
N GLU A 341 -14.37 -8.06 13.90
CA GLU A 341 -14.89 -7.69 15.22
C GLU A 341 -14.97 -8.87 16.20
N THR A 342 -15.16 -10.08 15.67
CA THR A 342 -15.27 -11.32 16.45
C THR A 342 -13.97 -12.12 16.50
N ALA A 343 -12.95 -11.71 15.74
CA ALA A 343 -11.65 -12.36 15.67
C ALA A 343 -10.81 -12.09 16.93
N ARG A 344 -9.78 -12.92 17.12
CA ARG A 344 -8.75 -12.63 18.12
C ARG A 344 -7.82 -11.55 17.57
N PRO A 345 -7.26 -10.69 18.45
CA PRO A 345 -6.22 -9.74 18.06
C PRO A 345 -5.11 -10.39 17.23
N GLY A 346 -4.88 -9.90 16.01
CA GLY A 346 -3.91 -10.43 15.05
C GLY A 346 -4.43 -11.52 14.11
N MET A 347 -5.75 -11.75 14.07
CA MET A 347 -6.43 -12.70 13.17
C MET A 347 -7.63 -12.07 12.44
N GLU A 348 -7.65 -10.74 12.29
CA GLU A 348 -8.71 -9.94 11.66
C GLU A 348 -8.74 -10.05 10.12
N ALA A 349 -8.66 -11.28 9.60
CA ALA A 349 -8.59 -11.57 8.17
C ALA A 349 -9.68 -12.56 7.74
N MET A 350 -10.41 -12.22 6.68
CA MET A 350 -11.40 -13.10 6.07
C MET A 350 -10.87 -13.68 4.75
N PRO A 351 -10.73 -15.01 4.60
CA PRO A 351 -10.39 -15.61 3.31
C PRO A 351 -11.53 -15.42 2.30
N LEU A 352 -11.20 -15.02 1.07
CA LEU A 352 -12.17 -14.84 -0.02
C LEU A 352 -12.83 -16.14 -0.47
N TYR A 353 -12.05 -17.22 -0.51
CA TYR A 353 -12.51 -18.53 -0.96
C TYR A 353 -12.74 -19.45 0.23
N GLU A 354 -13.87 -20.16 0.23
CA GLU A 354 -14.26 -21.06 1.32
C GLU A 354 -13.25 -22.21 1.51
N GLU A 355 -12.63 -22.65 0.42
CA GLU A 355 -11.55 -23.64 0.36
C GLU A 355 -10.25 -23.18 1.03
N MET A 356 -10.11 -21.87 1.30
CA MET A 356 -8.95 -21.32 2.01
C MET A 356 -9.12 -21.22 3.53
N LYS A 357 -10.28 -21.63 4.09
CA LYS A 357 -10.46 -21.74 5.54
C LYS A 357 -9.42 -22.68 6.18
N ASP A 358 -8.98 -23.69 5.43
CA ASP A 358 -7.84 -24.55 5.75
C ASP A 358 -6.63 -24.21 4.85
N TRP A 359 -6.09 -23.00 4.95
CA TRP A 359 -4.95 -22.51 4.14
C TRP A 359 -3.76 -23.49 4.01
N LYS A 360 -3.59 -24.39 5.00
CA LYS A 360 -2.60 -25.49 4.96
C LYS A 360 -2.80 -26.47 3.79
N GLN A 361 -4.01 -26.57 3.22
CA GLN A 361 -4.35 -27.46 2.10
C GLN A 361 -3.86 -26.95 0.74
N TRP A 362 -3.54 -25.66 0.61
CA TRP A 362 -3.06 -25.04 -0.64
C TRP A 362 -1.53 -25.09 -0.79
N LEU A 363 -0.81 -25.38 0.28
CA LEU A 363 0.65 -25.55 0.27
C LEU A 363 1.20 -26.49 -0.83
N PRO A 364 0.50 -27.59 -1.21
CA PRO A 364 0.89 -28.47 -2.31
C PRO A 364 0.63 -27.91 -3.72
N CYS A 365 -0.30 -26.96 -3.87
CA CYS A 365 -0.78 -26.49 -5.17
C CYS A 365 0.07 -25.37 -5.78
N LEU A 366 1.13 -24.94 -5.08
CA LEU A 366 1.98 -23.83 -5.48
C LEU A 366 2.96 -24.27 -6.60
N PRO A 367 3.22 -23.43 -7.61
CA PRO A 367 3.98 -23.79 -8.81
C PRO A 367 5.35 -24.42 -8.53
N TRP A 368 6.01 -24.04 -7.43
CA TRP A 368 7.33 -24.54 -7.06
C TRP A 368 7.31 -25.84 -6.25
N LYS A 369 6.18 -26.23 -5.63
CA LYS A 369 6.02 -27.57 -5.03
C LYS A 369 5.80 -28.65 -6.09
N ASN A 370 5.29 -28.27 -7.26
CA ASN A 370 5.18 -29.16 -8.40
C ASN A 370 6.53 -29.41 -9.13
N LYS A 371 7.65 -28.82 -8.68
CA LYS A 371 8.98 -29.18 -9.22
C LYS A 371 9.35 -30.62 -8.91
N GLU A 372 8.99 -31.15 -7.74
CA GLU A 372 9.26 -32.55 -7.39
C GLU A 372 8.44 -33.53 -8.25
N ALA A 373 7.22 -33.15 -8.66
CA ALA A 373 6.39 -33.95 -9.57
C ALA A 373 6.92 -33.98 -11.02
N GLY A 374 7.72 -32.97 -11.42
CA GLY A 374 8.41 -32.93 -12.70
C GLY A 374 9.67 -33.79 -12.72
N ASP A 375 10.42 -33.82 -11.61
CA ASP A 375 11.65 -34.59 -11.51
C ASP A 375 11.39 -36.09 -11.28
N GLU A 376 10.34 -36.48 -10.56
CA GLU A 376 9.94 -37.90 -10.41
C GLU A 376 9.50 -38.52 -11.75
N LYS A 377 8.78 -37.76 -12.60
CA LYS A 377 8.43 -38.22 -13.97
C LYS A 377 9.64 -38.36 -14.88
N ILE A 378 10.63 -37.48 -14.76
CA ILE A 378 11.88 -37.57 -15.54
C ILE A 378 12.75 -38.74 -15.06
N VAL A 379 12.69 -39.10 -13.77
CA VAL A 379 13.38 -40.27 -13.22
C VAL A 379 12.68 -41.57 -13.66
N GLU A 380 11.34 -41.64 -13.64
CA GLU A 380 10.60 -42.83 -14.13
C GLU A 380 10.71 -43.05 -15.63
N GLU A 381 10.73 -41.99 -16.46
CA GLU A 381 10.96 -42.14 -17.91
C GLU A 381 12.40 -42.55 -18.23
N LYS A 382 13.38 -42.17 -17.40
CA LYS A 382 14.78 -42.60 -17.55
C LYS A 382 15.03 -44.02 -17.06
N THR A 383 14.37 -44.49 -16.00
CA THR A 383 14.48 -45.90 -15.56
C THR A 383 13.74 -46.84 -16.52
N ALA A 384 12.59 -46.44 -17.06
CA ALA A 384 11.88 -47.22 -18.09
C ALA A 384 12.67 -47.32 -19.42
N ALA A 385 13.42 -46.28 -19.80
CA ALA A 385 14.26 -46.30 -21.00
C ALA A 385 15.53 -47.16 -20.83
N VAL A 386 16.03 -47.35 -19.60
CA VAL A 386 17.24 -48.16 -19.32
C VAL A 386 16.91 -49.65 -19.17
N GLU A 387 15.71 -50.02 -18.71
CA GLU A 387 15.28 -51.43 -18.62
C GLU A 387 14.83 -52.03 -19.97
N GLY A 388 14.58 -51.20 -20.99
CA GLY A 388 14.14 -51.63 -22.32
C GLY A 388 15.26 -52.05 -23.30
N THR A 389 16.54 -51.79 -23.01
CA THR A 389 17.66 -52.05 -23.93
C THR A 389 18.61 -53.17 -23.48
N GLY A 390 18.16 -54.04 -22.57
CA GLY A 390 18.96 -55.09 -21.95
C GLY A 390 18.50 -56.53 -22.20
N LYS A 391 17.98 -56.87 -23.39
CA LYS A 391 17.85 -58.26 -23.84
C LYS A 391 18.12 -58.37 -25.36
N SER A 392 19.39 -58.55 -25.70
CA SER A 392 19.81 -59.28 -26.90
C SER A 392 19.99 -60.75 -26.57
#